data_AF-Q1ECJ5-F1
#
_entry.id   AF-Q1ECJ5-F1
#
_cell.length_a   1.000
_cell.length_b   1.000
_cell.length_c   1.000
_cell.angle_alpha   90.00
_cell.angle_beta   90.00
_cell.angle_gamma   90.00
#
_symmetry.space_group_name_H-M   'P 1'
#
loop_
_entity.id
_entity.type
_entity.pdbx_description
1 polymer ?
#
loop_
_entity_poly.entity_id
_entity_poly.type
_entity_poly.pdbx_seq_one_letter_code
_entity_poly.pdbx_strand_id
1 'polypeptide(L)'
;MMKSRREQSIEEAIVANYLKMMIDNVNVWPRHFLRSEDVYCKNPWTLFVTRDPIILHFGRYFFVNRSVNSGLTDGCEYGCWRIIGRDRVIKSVTTGKILGLKKVYKFCETDRKPKSVFKFLEKEKRRVRDRRIWAMEEYRFASTWKQDYVICKIRRLYPQPFDYMLAQHIRGYYK
;
A
#
# COMPACT_ATOMS: atom_id res chain seq x y z
N MET A 1 11.66 -14.02 15.54
CA MET A 1 12.08 -12.60 15.55
C MET A 1 10.83 -11.74 15.76
N MET A 2 10.74 -11.04 16.90
CA MET A 2 9.66 -10.08 17.18
C MET A 2 9.66 -8.97 16.13
N LYS A 3 8.47 -8.52 15.69
CA LYS A 3 8.36 -7.29 14.90
C LYS A 3 9.04 -6.18 15.70
N SER A 4 9.86 -5.34 15.05
CA SER A 4 10.51 -4.26 15.80
C SER A 4 9.42 -3.41 16.45
N ARG A 5 9.54 -3.08 17.75
CA ARG A 5 8.58 -2.21 18.45
C ARG A 5 8.29 -0.93 17.65
N ARG A 6 9.28 -0.47 16.88
CA ARG A 6 9.20 0.69 15.99
C ARG A 6 8.15 0.52 14.88
N GLU A 7 8.14 -0.59 14.15
CA GLU A 7 7.16 -0.81 13.07
C GLU A 7 5.73 -0.88 13.60
N GLN A 8 5.52 -1.56 14.72
CA GLN A 8 4.20 -1.63 15.34
C GLN A 8 3.74 -0.26 15.83
N SER A 9 4.65 0.54 16.41
CA SER A 9 4.34 1.91 16.82
C SER A 9 3.94 2.81 15.63
N ILE A 10 4.52 2.59 14.45
CA ILE A 10 4.18 3.36 13.24
C ILE A 10 2.77 3.00 12.77
N GLU A 11 2.43 1.71 12.69
CA GLU A 11 1.08 1.29 12.28
C GLU A 11 0.01 1.76 13.27
N GLU A 12 0.30 1.70 14.58
CA GLU A 12 -0.53 2.25 15.63
C GLU A 12 -0.72 3.77 15.46
N ALA A 13 0.35 4.53 15.26
CA ALA A 13 0.27 5.97 15.04
C ALA A 13 -0.52 6.34 13.77
N ILE A 14 -0.37 5.58 12.68
CA ILE A 14 -1.14 5.78 11.44
C ILE A 14 -2.64 5.70 11.71
N VAL A 15 -3.09 4.65 12.40
CA VAL A 15 -4.53 4.45 12.63
C VAL A 15 -5.04 5.35 13.76
N ALA A 16 -4.39 5.35 14.92
CA ALA A 16 -4.89 6.04 16.10
C ALA A 16 -4.84 7.57 15.98
N ASN A 17 -3.80 8.10 15.33
CA ASN A 17 -3.57 9.54 15.27
C ASN A 17 -3.91 10.09 13.89
N TYR A 18 -3.23 9.63 12.84
CA TYR A 18 -3.33 10.26 11.52
C TYR A 18 -4.68 10.02 10.85
N LEU A 19 -5.15 8.77 10.82
CA LEU A 19 -6.43 8.45 10.19
C LEU A 19 -7.58 9.12 10.94
N LYS A 20 -7.54 9.09 12.29
CA LYS A 20 -8.53 9.77 13.12
C LYS A 20 -8.54 11.28 12.88
N MET A 21 -7.36 11.90 12.90
CA MET A 21 -7.21 13.34 12.69
C MET A 21 -7.72 13.78 11.32
N MET A 22 -7.44 13.04 10.24
CA MET A 22 -7.93 13.39 8.90
C MET A 22 -9.44 13.26 8.76
N ILE A 23 -10.06 12.37 9.53
CA ILE A 23 -11.52 12.19 9.57
C ILE A 23 -12.21 13.30 10.39
N ASP A 24 -11.62 13.66 11.53
CA ASP A 24 -12.21 14.62 12.47
C ASP A 24 -11.94 16.07 12.02
N ASN A 25 -10.78 16.33 11.43
CA ASN A 25 -10.33 17.67 11.03
C ASN A 25 -9.97 17.71 9.54
N VAL A 26 -10.99 17.60 8.68
CA VAL A 26 -10.82 17.64 7.21
C VAL A 26 -10.04 18.88 6.74
N ASN A 27 -10.10 19.98 7.48
CA ASN A 27 -9.41 21.25 7.17
C ASN A 27 -7.95 21.31 7.65
N VAL A 28 -7.53 20.46 8.59
CA VAL A 28 -6.14 20.42 9.11
C VAL A 28 -5.43 19.26 8.44
N TRP A 29 -5.05 19.47 7.19
CA TRP A 29 -4.39 18.45 6.39
C TRP A 29 -2.89 18.38 6.69
N PRO A 30 -2.36 17.25 7.20
CA PRO A 30 -0.93 17.09 7.41
C PRO A 30 -0.22 17.06 6.05
N ARG A 31 0.70 18.00 5.80
CA ARG A 31 1.43 18.17 4.53
C ARG A 31 2.14 16.91 4.01
N HIS A 32 2.37 15.92 4.87
CA HIS A 32 3.02 14.66 4.53
C HIS A 32 2.12 13.66 3.79
N PHE A 33 0.81 13.92 3.73
CA PHE A 33 -0.15 13.06 3.05
C PHE A 33 -0.63 13.71 1.76
N LEU A 34 -0.81 12.92 0.71
CA LEU A 34 -1.41 13.37 -0.54
C LEU A 34 -2.88 12.96 -0.55
N ARG A 35 -3.77 13.88 -0.89
CA ARG A 35 -5.17 13.52 -1.13
C ARG A 35 -5.24 12.89 -2.51
N SER A 36 -5.75 11.67 -2.60
CA SER A 36 -5.98 10.99 -3.87
C SER A 36 -7.35 10.35 -3.85
N GLU A 37 -8.17 10.70 -4.84
CA GLU A 37 -9.52 10.16 -4.97
C GLU A 37 -9.51 8.70 -5.41
N ASP A 38 -8.48 8.27 -6.14
CA ASP A 38 -8.39 6.88 -6.57
C ASP A 38 -6.93 6.46 -6.80
N VAL A 39 -6.37 5.68 -5.86
CA VAL A 39 -5.06 5.02 -6.02
C VAL A 39 -5.18 3.63 -6.63
N TYR A 40 -6.38 3.05 -6.64
CA TYR A 40 -6.62 1.67 -7.07
C TYR A 40 -6.71 1.58 -8.61
N CYS A 41 -7.22 2.62 -9.28
CA CYS A 41 -7.27 2.69 -10.75
C CYS A 41 -6.06 3.39 -11.38
N LYS A 42 -5.01 3.70 -10.61
CA LYS A 42 -3.81 4.40 -11.13
C LYS A 42 -2.61 3.48 -11.25
N ASN A 43 -1.86 3.67 -12.33
CA ASN A 43 -0.51 3.11 -12.43
C ASN A 43 0.35 3.77 -11.32
N PRO A 44 1.00 3.00 -10.43
CA PRO A 44 1.77 3.57 -9.32
C PRO A 44 2.86 4.55 -9.77
N TRP A 45 3.38 4.42 -10.99
CA TRP A 45 4.33 5.36 -11.54
C TRP A 45 3.81 6.80 -11.66
N THR A 46 2.51 6.98 -11.90
CA THR A 46 1.91 8.32 -12.05
C THR A 46 1.69 9.02 -10.71
N LEU A 47 1.84 8.29 -9.59
CA LEU A 47 1.69 8.83 -8.24
C LEU A 47 2.98 9.51 -7.71
N PHE A 48 4.07 9.40 -8.48
CA PHE A 48 5.38 9.94 -8.11
C PHE A 48 5.89 10.90 -9.19
N VAL A 49 6.17 12.14 -8.79
CA VAL A 49 6.76 13.16 -9.67
C VAL A 49 8.23 12.82 -9.98
N THR A 50 8.92 12.21 -9.01
CA THR A 50 10.32 11.82 -9.10
C THR A 50 10.47 10.32 -9.31
N ARG A 51 11.54 9.93 -10.00
CA ARG A 51 11.96 8.53 -10.17
C ARG A 51 13.13 8.14 -9.27
N ASP A 52 13.46 8.98 -8.28
CA ASP A 52 14.49 8.72 -7.30
C ASP A 52 14.25 7.37 -6.58
N PRO A 53 15.20 6.42 -6.62
CA PRO A 53 15.02 5.10 -6.02
C PRO A 53 14.78 5.12 -4.50
N ILE A 54 15.39 6.07 -3.77
CA ILE A 54 15.25 6.21 -2.32
C ILE A 54 13.84 6.68 -1.98
N ILE A 55 13.34 7.68 -2.71
CA ILE A 55 11.97 8.19 -2.52
C ILE A 55 10.95 7.11 -2.86
N LEU A 56 11.16 6.36 -3.94
CA LEU A 56 10.28 5.24 -4.32
C LEU A 56 10.30 4.12 -3.27
N HIS A 57 11.45 3.86 -2.65
CA HIS A 57 11.62 2.83 -1.63
C HIS A 57 10.89 3.17 -0.33
N PHE A 58 11.03 4.41 0.16
CA PHE A 58 10.31 4.88 1.36
C PHE A 58 8.81 5.04 1.09
N GLY A 59 8.47 5.46 -0.12
CA GLY A 59 7.10 5.59 -0.59
C GLY A 59 6.42 6.90 -0.20
N ARG A 60 5.13 6.97 -0.51
CA ARG A 60 4.25 8.10 -0.17
C ARG A 60 3.00 7.60 0.51
N TYR A 61 2.47 8.43 1.39
CA TYR A 61 1.20 8.19 2.06
C TYR A 61 0.10 8.98 1.35
N PHE A 62 -1.00 8.29 1.07
CA PHE A 62 -2.18 8.82 0.44
C PHE A 62 -3.36 8.64 1.38
N PHE A 63 -4.16 9.68 1.56
CA PHE A 63 -5.47 9.52 2.17
C PHE A 63 -6.50 9.39 1.07
N VAL A 64 -7.29 8.32 1.18
CA VAL A 64 -8.16 7.84 0.12
C VAL A 64 -9.55 7.64 0.71
N ASN A 65 -10.54 8.14 0.01
CA ASN A 65 -11.94 7.83 0.26
C ASN A 65 -12.35 6.72 -0.72
N ARG A 66 -12.41 5.49 -0.24
CA ARG A 66 -12.68 4.31 -1.07
C ARG A 66 -14.18 4.19 -1.36
N SER A 67 -14.47 3.68 -2.54
CA SER A 67 -15.80 3.19 -2.89
C SER A 67 -15.93 1.72 -2.50
N VAL A 68 -17.15 1.18 -2.62
CA VAL A 68 -17.42 -0.26 -2.47
C VAL A 68 -16.57 -1.10 -3.44
N ASN A 69 -16.26 -0.55 -4.62
CA ASN A 69 -15.51 -1.26 -5.67
C ASN A 69 -13.99 -1.15 -5.51
N SER A 70 -13.51 -0.26 -4.63
CA SER A 70 -12.09 0.03 -4.41
C SER A 70 -11.24 -1.22 -4.19
N GLY A 71 -10.40 -1.53 -5.19
CA GLY A 71 -9.45 -2.63 -5.15
C GLY A 71 -10.04 -4.03 -5.43
N LEU A 72 -11.30 -4.13 -5.89
CA LEU A 72 -11.93 -5.39 -6.30
C LEU A 72 -11.78 -5.64 -7.80
N THR A 73 -12.27 -4.70 -8.59
CA THR A 73 -12.28 -4.72 -10.06
C THR A 73 -11.34 -3.68 -10.66
N ASP A 74 -10.71 -2.90 -9.79
CA ASP A 74 -10.05 -1.67 -10.14
C ASP A 74 -8.65 -1.94 -10.69
N GLY A 75 -8.41 -1.34 -11.83
CA GLY A 75 -7.15 -1.41 -12.52
C GLY A 75 -7.01 -0.23 -13.46
N CYS A 76 -5.83 -0.10 -14.00
CA CYS A 76 -5.55 0.80 -15.09
C CYS A 76 -5.25 0.00 -16.35
N GLU A 77 -5.15 0.71 -17.46
CA GLU A 77 -4.73 0.19 -18.75
C GLU A 77 -3.41 -0.64 -18.69
N TYR A 78 -2.56 -0.36 -17.69
CA TYR A 78 -1.23 -0.96 -17.52
C TYR A 78 -1.16 -2.09 -16.50
N GLY A 79 -2.21 -2.36 -15.72
CA GLY A 79 -2.15 -3.32 -14.62
C GLY A 79 -3.21 -3.11 -13.56
N CYS A 80 -3.22 -3.97 -12.56
CA CYS A 80 -4.17 -3.93 -11.46
C CYS A 80 -3.50 -4.26 -10.13
N TRP A 81 -4.06 -3.76 -9.03
CA TRP A 81 -3.64 -4.14 -7.68
C TRP A 81 -4.27 -5.48 -7.30
N ARG A 82 -3.46 -6.41 -6.78
CA ARG A 82 -3.89 -7.71 -6.29
C ARG A 82 -3.65 -7.80 -4.80
N ILE A 83 -4.68 -8.20 -4.05
CA ILE A 83 -4.60 -8.40 -2.60
C ILE A 83 -3.66 -9.58 -2.32
N ILE A 84 -2.75 -9.39 -1.35
CA ILE A 84 -1.83 -10.42 -0.90
C ILE A 84 -2.07 -10.71 0.57
N GLY A 85 -2.52 -11.92 0.87
CA GLY A 85 -2.87 -12.33 2.23
C GLY A 85 -4.22 -11.80 2.69
N ARG A 86 -4.54 -12.06 3.96
CA ARG A 86 -5.77 -11.58 4.61
C ARG A 86 -5.56 -10.19 5.21
N ASP A 87 -6.60 -9.63 5.83
CA ASP A 87 -6.43 -8.44 6.66
C ASP A 87 -5.68 -8.77 7.96
N ARG A 88 -4.64 -7.99 8.24
CA ARG A 88 -3.89 -8.09 9.48
C ARG A 88 -4.43 -7.08 10.50
N VAL A 89 -4.67 -7.55 11.72
CA VAL A 89 -5.10 -6.70 12.84
C VAL A 89 -3.95 -5.84 13.35
N ILE A 90 -4.25 -4.56 13.59
CA ILE A 90 -3.38 -3.59 14.26
C ILE A 90 -3.93 -3.41 15.68
N LYS A 91 -3.14 -3.82 16.67
CA LYS A 91 -3.47 -3.68 18.10
C LYS A 91 -2.58 -2.63 18.73
N SER A 92 -3.14 -1.85 19.64
CA SER A 92 -2.38 -0.95 20.50
C SER A 92 -1.37 -1.73 21.33
N VAL A 93 -0.12 -1.28 21.35
CA VAL A 93 0.92 -1.92 22.16
C VAL A 93 0.61 -1.76 23.65
N THR A 94 0.09 -0.61 24.05
CA THR A 94 -0.17 -0.29 25.47
C THR A 94 -1.44 -0.96 25.98
N THR A 95 -2.53 -0.90 25.21
CA THR A 95 -3.86 -1.33 25.69
C THR A 95 -4.30 -2.69 25.15
N GLY A 96 -3.60 -3.24 24.15
CA GLY A 96 -4.03 -4.46 23.44
C GLY A 96 -5.29 -4.31 22.58
N LYS A 97 -5.98 -3.16 22.63
CA LYS A 97 -7.20 -2.89 21.89
C LYS A 97 -6.95 -2.94 20.38
N ILE A 98 -7.91 -3.48 19.64
CA ILE A 98 -7.89 -3.46 18.18
C ILE A 98 -8.18 -2.03 17.72
N LEU A 99 -7.23 -1.44 17.01
CA LEU A 99 -7.34 -0.09 16.46
C LEU A 99 -7.79 -0.13 15.01
N GLY A 100 -7.23 -1.05 14.23
CA GLY A 100 -7.40 -1.05 12.79
C GLY A 100 -7.02 -2.35 12.11
N LEU A 101 -7.13 -2.31 10.79
CA LEU A 101 -6.78 -3.38 9.89
C LEU A 101 -5.77 -2.86 8.86
N LYS A 102 -4.81 -3.72 8.51
CA LYS A 102 -3.86 -3.52 7.43
C LYS A 102 -4.15 -4.51 6.31
N LYS A 103 -4.25 -4.02 5.08
CA LYS A 103 -4.30 -4.85 3.87
C LYS A 103 -3.08 -4.56 3.00
N VAL A 104 -2.56 -5.59 2.34
CA VAL A 104 -1.41 -5.46 1.44
C VAL A 104 -1.81 -5.79 0.02
N TYR A 105 -1.37 -4.97 -0.92
CA TYR A 105 -1.57 -5.17 -2.35
C TYR A 105 -0.24 -5.19 -3.08
N LYS A 106 -0.20 -5.96 -4.16
CA LYS A 106 0.87 -5.99 -5.16
C LYS A 106 0.33 -5.49 -6.49
N PHE A 107 1.03 -4.58 -7.15
CA PHE A 107 0.66 -4.21 -8.51
C PHE A 107 1.14 -5.28 -9.49
N CYS A 108 0.22 -5.78 -10.30
CA CYS A 108 0.50 -6.71 -11.38
C CYS A 108 0.32 -5.98 -12.70
N GLU A 109 1.42 -5.74 -13.40
CA GLU A 109 1.38 -5.15 -14.74
C GLU A 109 0.72 -6.11 -15.72
N THR A 110 -0.20 -5.60 -16.54
CA THR A 110 -0.86 -6.39 -17.57
C THR A 110 0.13 -6.74 -18.66
N ASP A 111 0.17 -8.02 -19.05
CA ASP A 111 0.88 -8.47 -20.22
C ASP A 111 0.14 -8.08 -21.49
N ARG A 112 0.25 -6.81 -21.86
CA ARG A 112 -0.02 -6.40 -23.23
C ARG A 112 0.91 -7.20 -24.13
N LYS A 113 0.31 -7.98 -25.05
CA LYS A 113 1.04 -8.66 -26.11
C LYS A 113 1.93 -7.62 -26.77
N PRO A 114 3.26 -7.79 -26.72
CA PRO A 114 4.18 -6.88 -27.37
C PRO A 114 3.81 -6.81 -28.84
N LYS A 115 3.59 -5.60 -29.36
CA LYS A 115 3.28 -5.39 -30.78
C LYS A 115 4.44 -5.80 -31.71
N SER A 116 5.60 -6.13 -31.17
CA SER A 116 6.76 -6.64 -31.90
C SER A 116 7.67 -7.50 -31.02
N VAL A 117 8.42 -8.41 -31.64
CA VAL A 117 9.44 -9.24 -30.96
C VAL A 117 10.50 -8.38 -30.27
N PHE A 118 10.90 -7.25 -30.87
CA PHE A 118 11.85 -6.33 -30.25
C PHE A 118 11.31 -5.75 -28.93
N LYS A 119 10.04 -5.29 -28.91
CA LYS A 119 9.41 -4.81 -27.67
C LYS A 119 9.24 -5.92 -26.64
N PHE A 120 9.01 -7.15 -27.06
CA PHE A 120 9.00 -8.29 -26.15
C PHE A 120 10.36 -8.46 -25.47
N LEU A 121 11.44 -8.50 -26.27
CA LEU A 121 12.78 -8.72 -25.77
C LEU A 121 13.25 -7.59 -24.84
N GLU A 122 12.92 -6.33 -25.16
CA GLU A 122 13.18 -5.20 -24.25
C GLU A 122 12.40 -5.29 -22.95
N LYS A 123 11.11 -5.65 -23.02
CA LYS A 123 10.25 -5.82 -21.83
C LYS A 123 10.79 -6.93 -20.94
N GLU A 124 11.19 -8.05 -21.53
CA GLU A 124 11.75 -9.18 -20.81
C GLU A 124 13.11 -8.83 -20.18
N LYS A 125 14.00 -8.17 -20.95
CA LYS A 125 15.27 -7.63 -20.41
C LYS A 125 15.04 -6.65 -19.27
N ARG A 126 13.96 -5.86 -19.29
CA ARG A 126 13.58 -4.96 -18.18
C ARG A 126 13.07 -5.73 -16.98
N ARG A 127 12.21 -6.74 -17.16
CA ARG A 127 11.71 -7.60 -16.07
C ARG A 127 12.82 -8.36 -15.36
N VAL A 128 13.76 -8.90 -16.15
CA VAL A 128 14.90 -9.62 -15.61
C VAL A 128 15.82 -8.68 -14.82
N ARG A 129 16.08 -7.46 -15.33
CA ARG A 129 16.96 -6.47 -14.67
C ARG A 129 16.30 -5.77 -13.49
N ASP A 130 15.02 -5.43 -13.57
CA ASP A 130 14.31 -4.67 -12.57
C ASP A 130 13.19 -5.50 -11.95
N ARG A 131 13.59 -6.32 -10.97
CA ARG A 131 12.66 -7.16 -10.20
C ARG A 131 11.90 -6.38 -9.12
N ARG A 132 11.93 -5.05 -9.13
CA ARG A 132 11.26 -4.25 -8.10
C ARG A 132 9.74 -4.31 -8.24
N ILE A 133 9.07 -4.51 -7.11
CA ILE A 133 7.64 -4.72 -6.99
C ILE A 133 7.01 -3.46 -6.41
N TRP A 134 5.89 -3.04 -6.99
CA TRP A 134 5.04 -2.03 -6.40
C TRP A 134 4.13 -2.66 -5.35
N ALA A 135 4.19 -2.11 -4.14
CA ALA A 135 3.42 -2.54 -2.99
C ALA A 135 2.58 -1.38 -2.46
N MET A 136 1.35 -1.68 -2.06
CA MET A 136 0.49 -0.77 -1.32
C MET A 136 0.12 -1.39 0.02
N GLU A 137 0.30 -0.64 1.10
CA GLU A 137 -0.18 -0.98 2.44
C GLU A 137 -1.35 -0.05 2.77
N GLU A 138 -2.57 -0.60 2.80
CA GLU A 138 -3.79 0.10 3.20
C GLU A 138 -4.00 -0.05 4.70
N TYR A 139 -4.35 1.05 5.36
CA TYR A 139 -4.65 1.14 6.78
C TYR A 139 -6.06 1.70 6.96
N ARG A 140 -6.90 0.99 7.71
CA ARG A 140 -8.29 1.40 7.99
C ARG A 140 -8.69 1.09 9.42
N PHE A 141 -9.74 1.76 9.90
CA PHE A 141 -10.32 1.45 11.21
C PHE A 141 -10.94 0.05 11.24
N ALA A 142 -10.90 -0.57 12.41
CA ALA A 142 -11.56 -1.85 12.64
C ALA A 142 -13.07 -1.69 12.89
N SER A 143 -13.49 -0.57 13.47
CA SER A 143 -14.91 -0.21 13.62
C SER A 143 -15.55 -0.01 12.26
N THR A 144 -16.86 -0.26 12.16
CA THR A 144 -17.66 0.06 10.96
C THR A 144 -17.76 1.57 10.69
N TRP A 145 -17.52 2.39 11.71
CA TRP A 145 -17.47 3.83 11.56
C TRP A 145 -16.37 4.25 10.59
N LYS A 146 -16.79 4.90 9.49
CA LYS A 146 -15.93 5.52 8.47
C LYS A 146 -14.87 4.57 7.88
N GLN A 147 -15.21 3.30 7.65
CA GLN A 147 -14.31 2.34 7.00
C GLN A 147 -13.89 2.73 5.58
N ASP A 148 -14.65 3.63 4.95
CA ASP A 148 -14.35 4.13 3.62
C ASP A 148 -13.18 5.12 3.60
N TYR A 149 -12.71 5.57 4.76
CA TYR A 149 -11.53 6.42 4.84
C TYR A 149 -10.33 5.58 5.21
N VAL A 150 -9.33 5.59 4.32
CA VAL A 150 -8.12 4.79 4.48
C VAL A 150 -6.87 5.61 4.20
N ILE A 151 -5.78 5.18 4.80
CA ILE A 151 -4.44 5.65 4.44
C ILE A 151 -3.77 4.54 3.64
N CYS A 152 -3.27 4.86 2.45
CA CYS A 152 -2.51 3.96 1.61
C CYS A 152 -1.05 4.41 1.57
N LYS A 153 -0.12 3.54 1.94
CA LYS A 153 1.32 3.73 1.71
C LYS A 153 1.72 2.98 0.46
N ILE A 154 2.13 3.69 -0.58
CA ILE A 154 2.57 3.09 -1.85
C ILE A 154 4.08 3.23 -1.95
N ARG A 155 4.77 2.12 -2.27
CA ARG A 155 6.24 2.06 -2.38
C ARG A 155 6.69 1.02 -3.39
N ARG A 156 7.91 1.20 -3.87
CA ARG A 156 8.57 0.30 -4.82
C ARG A 156 9.73 -0.42 -4.13
N LEU A 157 9.59 -1.73 -3.96
CA LEU A 157 10.48 -2.55 -3.15
C LEU A 157 11.27 -3.54 -4.01
N TYR A 158 12.49 -3.85 -3.60
CA TYR A 158 13.16 -5.04 -4.09
C TYR A 158 12.43 -6.32 -3.61
N PRO A 159 12.58 -7.46 -4.30
CA PRO A 159 11.92 -8.72 -3.92
C PRO A 159 12.14 -9.09 -2.45
N GLN A 160 13.38 -9.08 -1.98
CA GLN A 160 13.69 -9.50 -0.61
C GLN A 160 13.04 -8.60 0.47
N PRO A 161 13.11 -7.25 0.41
CA PRO A 161 12.31 -6.39 1.29
C PRO A 161 10.80 -6.60 1.20
N PHE A 162 10.28 -6.87 0.00
CA PHE A 162 8.85 -7.16 -0.19
C PHE A 162 8.47 -8.49 0.48
N ASP A 163 9.24 -9.54 0.27
CA ASP A 163 9.02 -10.86 0.88
C ASP A 163 9.12 -10.79 2.41
N TYR A 164 10.06 -10.01 2.95
CA TYR A 164 10.14 -9.76 4.38
C TYR A 164 8.89 -9.06 4.91
N MET A 165 8.42 -8.00 4.23
CA MET A 165 7.18 -7.31 4.57
C MET A 165 5.98 -8.26 4.56
N LEU A 166 5.88 -9.13 3.54
CA LEU A 166 4.82 -10.14 3.45
C LEU A 166 4.92 -11.18 4.56
N ALA A 167 6.11 -11.66 4.88
CA ALA A 167 6.31 -12.61 5.98
C ALA A 167 5.86 -12.01 7.32
N GLN A 168 6.15 -10.73 7.58
CA GLN A 168 5.66 -10.02 8.77
C GLN A 168 4.14 -9.79 8.75
N HIS A 169 3.57 -9.62 7.57
CA HIS A 169 2.13 -9.46 7.39
C HIS A 169 1.38 -10.77 7.66
N ILE A 170 1.86 -11.88 7.10
CA ILE A 170 1.25 -13.22 7.21
C ILE A 170 1.50 -13.84 8.59
N ARG A 171 2.69 -13.69 9.19
CA ARG A 171 2.96 -14.26 10.52
C ARG A 171 2.08 -13.69 11.64
N GLY A 172 1.45 -12.53 11.42
CA GLY A 172 0.50 -11.95 12.37
C GLY A 172 -0.74 -12.81 12.62
N TYR A 173 -0.98 -13.87 11.84
CA TYR A 173 -2.12 -14.78 12.02
C TYR A 173 -1.91 -15.88 13.08
N TYR A 174 -0.66 -16.15 13.46
CA TYR A 174 -0.32 -17.31 14.31
C TYR A 174 0.13 -16.91 15.73
N LYS A 175 -0.29 -15.73 16.20
CA LYS A 175 -0.08 -15.26 17.58
C LYS A 175 -1.38 -14.73 18.15
#